data_AF-A0A9D2R1G8-F1
#
_entry.id   AF-A0A9D2R1G8-F1
#
_cell.length_a   1.000
_cell.length_b   1.000
_cell.length_c   1.000
_cell.angle_alpha   90.00
_cell.angle_beta   90.00
_cell.angle_gamma   90.00
#
_symmetry.space_group_name_H-M   'P 1'
#
loop_
_entity.id
_entity.type
_entity.pdbx_description
1 polymer ?
#
loop_
_entity_poly.entity_id
_entity_poly.type
_entity_poly.pdbx_seq_one_letter_code
_entity_poly.pdbx_strand_id
1 'polypeptide(L)'
;METEEWMNNPAMKNIDPAKLELIRMAASKTSGKTGNELAPVMLALITSANKQGIQFTPDEVTLILEILKQGKSKEEQEQIDRTVQMTSSIFKRHRQ
;
A
#
# COMPACT_ATOMS: atom_id res chain seq x y z
N MET A 1 -8.63 7.53 -18.80
CA MET A 1 -7.24 7.66 -18.33
C MET A 1 -7.32 8.29 -16.95
N GLU A 2 -7.62 7.51 -15.92
CA GLU A 2 -7.90 8.05 -14.59
C GLU A 2 -6.64 7.99 -13.70
N THR A 3 -6.09 9.19 -13.50
CA THR A 3 -5.64 9.75 -12.22
C THR A 3 -4.62 8.96 -11.39
N GLU A 4 -3.37 9.06 -11.83
CA GLU A 4 -2.20 9.07 -10.92
C GLU A 4 -2.16 10.38 -10.08
N GLU A 5 -3.29 10.90 -9.61
CA GLU A 5 -3.33 12.10 -8.73
C GLU A 5 -2.50 11.88 -7.47
N TRP A 6 -2.46 10.63 -7.02
CA TRP A 6 -1.60 10.18 -5.94
C TRP A 6 -0.10 10.34 -6.21
N MET A 7 0.33 10.23 -7.48
CA MET A 7 1.74 10.47 -7.86
C MET A 7 2.17 11.91 -7.69
N ASN A 8 1.22 12.84 -7.75
CA ASN A 8 1.49 14.26 -7.53
C ASN A 8 1.45 14.65 -6.05
N ASN A 9 1.10 13.72 -5.15
CA ASN A 9 1.03 14.02 -3.73
C ASN A 9 2.45 14.33 -3.19
N PRO A 10 2.70 15.49 -2.54
CA PRO A 10 4.01 15.85 -2.00
C PRO A 10 4.53 14.84 -0.98
N ALA A 11 3.64 14.09 -0.33
CA ALA A 11 4.02 13.05 0.61
C ALA A 11 4.77 11.89 -0.07
N MET A 12 4.55 11.67 -1.38
CA MET A 12 5.28 10.69 -2.17
C MET A 12 6.68 11.13 -2.57
N LYS A 13 6.97 12.43 -2.60
CA LYS A 13 8.32 12.95 -2.89
C LYS A 13 9.32 12.66 -1.77
N ASN A 14 8.84 12.38 -0.56
CA ASN A 14 9.68 12.04 0.60
C ASN A 14 9.90 10.54 0.76
N ILE A 15 9.25 9.71 -0.07
CA ILE A 15 9.39 8.25 -0.04
C ILE A 15 10.57 7.84 -0.92
N ASP A 16 11.38 6.88 -0.44
CA ASP A 16 12.48 6.31 -1.22
C ASP A 16 12.01 5.81 -2.61
N PRO A 17 12.81 5.99 -3.67
CA PRO A 17 12.45 5.55 -5.02
C PRO A 17 12.13 4.04 -5.10
N ALA A 18 12.82 3.22 -4.30
CA ALA A 18 12.56 1.78 -4.23
C ALA A 18 11.19 1.45 -3.59
N LYS A 19 10.77 2.23 -2.59
CA LYS A 19 9.44 2.13 -1.98
C LYS A 19 8.36 2.65 -2.93
N LEU A 20 8.63 3.76 -3.62
CA LEU A 20 7.75 4.32 -4.66
C LEU A 20 7.42 3.30 -5.75
N GLU A 21 8.42 2.56 -6.22
CA GLU A 21 8.21 1.52 -7.23
C GLU A 21 7.28 0.42 -6.70
N LEU A 22 7.49 -0.04 -5.47
CA LEU A 22 6.62 -1.02 -4.82
C LEU A 22 5.19 -0.51 -4.63
N ILE A 23 5.02 0.76 -4.27
CA ILE A 23 3.72 1.41 -4.17
C ILE A 23 3.06 1.49 -5.54
N ARG A 24 3.81 1.87 -6.58
CA ARG A 24 3.30 1.91 -7.95
C ARG A 24 2.89 0.53 -8.43
N MET A 25 3.67 -0.50 -8.12
CA MET A 25 3.33 -1.88 -8.41
C MET A 25 2.08 -2.32 -7.64
N ALA A 26 1.94 -1.91 -6.38
CA ALA A 26 0.73 -2.13 -5.59
C ALA A 26 -0.46 -1.42 -6.23
N ALA A 27 -0.39 -0.11 -6.43
CA ALA A 27 -1.41 0.71 -7.07
C ALA A 27 -1.83 0.11 -8.42
N SER A 28 -0.87 -0.26 -9.27
CA SER A 28 -1.13 -0.86 -10.57
C SER A 28 -1.77 -2.24 -10.48
N LYS A 29 -1.31 -3.11 -9.57
CA LYS A 29 -1.90 -4.44 -9.36
C LYS A 29 -3.27 -4.40 -8.70
N THR A 30 -3.60 -3.29 -8.05
CA THR A 30 -4.83 -3.11 -7.27
C THR A 30 -5.82 -2.17 -7.93
N SER A 31 -5.37 -1.44 -8.96
CA SER A 31 -6.20 -0.71 -9.90
C SER A 31 -7.04 -1.72 -10.69
N GLY A 32 -8.36 -1.66 -10.49
CA GLY A 32 -9.32 -2.63 -11.06
C GLY A 32 -9.50 -3.94 -10.29
N LYS A 33 -8.82 -4.15 -9.14
CA LYS A 33 -9.05 -5.33 -8.28
C LYS A 33 -9.80 -4.98 -7.00
N THR A 34 -10.68 -5.89 -6.58
CA THR A 34 -11.43 -5.78 -5.31
C THR A 34 -10.52 -6.06 -4.12
N GLY A 35 -10.79 -5.45 -2.97
CA GLY A 35 -9.85 -5.50 -1.85
C GLY A 35 -9.63 -6.87 -1.21
N ASN A 36 -10.44 -7.86 -1.54
CA ASN A 36 -10.18 -9.26 -1.20
C ASN A 36 -8.96 -9.85 -1.95
N GLU A 37 -8.65 -9.35 -3.15
CA GLU A 37 -7.44 -9.70 -3.90
C GLU A 37 -6.24 -8.80 -3.54
N LEU A 38 -6.48 -7.66 -2.86
CA LEU A 38 -5.41 -6.75 -2.42
C LEU A 38 -4.53 -7.36 -1.34
N ALA A 39 -5.11 -8.08 -0.38
CA ALA A 39 -4.37 -8.65 0.74
C ALA A 39 -3.19 -9.56 0.33
N PRO A 40 -3.38 -10.60 -0.51
CA PRO A 40 -2.27 -11.45 -0.93
C PRO A 40 -1.26 -10.70 -1.81
N VAL A 41 -1.71 -9.73 -2.61
CA VAL A 41 -0.83 -8.89 -3.45
C VAL A 41 0.05 -7.98 -2.59
N MET A 42 -0.53 -7.29 -1.61
CA MET A 42 0.18 -6.44 -0.67
C MET A 42 1.16 -7.25 0.18
N LEU A 43 0.76 -8.43 0.65
CA LEU A 43 1.65 -9.32 1.41
C LEU A 43 2.84 -9.78 0.57
N ALA A 44 2.62 -10.16 -0.70
CA ALA A 44 3.69 -10.55 -1.61
C ALA A 44 4.64 -9.38 -1.91
N LEU A 45 4.11 -8.16 -2.06
CA LEU A 45 4.90 -6.95 -2.25
C LEU A 45 5.71 -6.59 -1.01
N ILE A 46 5.11 -6.60 0.19
CA ILE A 46 5.79 -6.37 1.46
C ILE A 46 6.89 -7.42 1.69
N THR A 47 6.62 -8.68 1.38
CA THR A 47 7.62 -9.77 1.53
C THR A 47 8.78 -9.55 0.57
N SER A 48 8.49 -9.16 -0.67
CA SER A 48 9.51 -8.85 -1.69
C SER A 48 10.32 -7.60 -1.33
N ALA A 49 9.67 -6.60 -0.74
CA ALA A 49 10.30 -5.39 -0.22
C ALA A 49 11.27 -5.73 0.93
N ASN A 50 10.81 -6.50 1.93
CA ASN A 50 11.62 -6.93 3.06
C ASN A 50 12.86 -7.71 2.60
N LYS A 51 12.72 -8.59 1.59
CA LYS A 51 13.85 -9.32 0.99
C LYS A 51 14.89 -8.39 0.35
N GLN A 52 14.47 -7.24 -0.16
CA GLN A 52 15.35 -6.22 -0.72
C GLN A 52 15.91 -5.26 0.35
N GLY A 53 15.63 -5.50 1.64
CA GLY A 53 15.97 -4.59 2.73
C GLY A 53 15.09 -3.35 2.80
N ILE A 54 13.98 -3.33 2.05
CA ILE A 54 13.03 -2.22 2.00
C ILE A 54 11.93 -2.51 3.02
N GLN A 55 11.93 -1.76 4.11
CA GLN A 55 10.87 -1.80 5.10
C GLN A 55 10.00 -0.55 4.98
N PHE A 56 8.70 -0.76 4.87
CA PHE A 56 7.75 0.33 5.00
C PHE A 56 7.45 0.58 6.47
N THR A 57 7.45 1.85 6.84
CA THR A 57 6.98 2.27 8.16
C THR A 57 5.46 2.27 8.22
N PRO A 58 4.84 2.09 9.39
CA PRO A 58 3.39 2.17 9.54
C PRO A 58 2.80 3.48 9.03
N ASP A 59 3.54 4.58 9.18
CA ASP A 59 3.18 5.92 8.73
C ASP A 59 3.13 6.00 7.19
N GLU A 60 4.18 5.53 6.52
CA GLU A 60 4.23 5.44 5.06
C GLU A 60 3.09 4.57 4.52
N VAL A 61 2.91 3.36 5.09
CA VAL A 61 1.83 2.44 4.73
C VAL A 61 0.47 3.15 4.84
N THR A 62 0.19 3.79 5.98
CA THR A 62 -1.06 4.51 6.22
C THR A 62 -1.30 5.60 5.18
N LEU A 63 -0.29 6.43 4.92
CA LEU A 63 -0.34 7.50 3.93
C LEU A 63 -0.64 6.94 2.52
N ILE A 64 0.11 5.93 2.08
CA ILE A 64 -0.10 5.28 0.78
C ILE A 64 -1.53 4.75 0.66
N LEU A 65 -2.03 4.14 1.73
CA LEU A 65 -3.36 3.55 1.77
C LEU A 65 -4.45 4.61 1.77
N GLU A 66 -4.31 5.73 2.48
CA GLU A 66 -5.22 6.87 2.37
C GLU A 66 -5.30 7.38 0.93
N ILE A 67 -4.15 7.49 0.29
CA ILE A 67 -4.03 7.96 -1.08
C ILE A 67 -4.62 6.94 -2.08
N LEU A 68 -4.38 5.64 -1.90
CA LEU A 68 -4.98 4.57 -2.72
C LEU A 68 -6.49 4.42 -2.48
N LYS A 69 -6.98 4.81 -1.30
CA LYS A 69 -8.40 4.87 -0.96
C LYS A 69 -9.08 6.09 -1.60
N GLN A 70 -8.36 7.20 -1.77
CA GLN A 70 -8.86 8.38 -2.48
C GLN A 70 -9.10 8.05 -3.95
N GLY A 71 -10.37 8.05 -4.36
CA GLY A 71 -10.82 7.71 -5.72
C GLY A 71 -11.48 6.34 -5.87
N LYS A 72 -11.46 5.49 -4.82
CA LYS A 72 -12.14 4.18 -4.82
C LYS A 72 -13.48 4.20 -4.09
N SER A 73 -14.36 3.24 -4.41
CA SER A 73 -15.69 3.12 -3.77
C SER A 73 -15.58 2.73 -2.30
N LYS A 74 -16.61 3.04 -1.49
CA LYS A 74 -16.63 2.72 -0.04
C LYS A 74 -16.31 1.25 0.25
N GLU A 75 -16.85 0.33 -0.53
CA GLU A 75 -16.56 -1.11 -0.40
C GLU A 75 -15.09 -1.46 -0.63
N GLU A 76 -14.41 -0.79 -1.56
CA GLU A 76 -12.99 -1.00 -1.80
C GLU A 76 -12.16 -0.42 -0.65
N GLN A 77 -12.54 0.76 -0.14
CA GLN A 77 -11.84 1.38 1.00
C GLN A 77 -11.88 0.50 2.24
N GLU A 78 -13.02 -0.14 2.52
CA GLU A 78 -13.20 -1.00 3.68
C GLU A 78 -12.40 -2.31 3.57
N GLN A 79 -12.30 -2.87 2.36
CA GLN A 79 -11.47 -4.05 2.11
C GLN A 79 -9.97 -3.72 2.17
N ILE A 80 -9.60 -2.53 1.70
CA ILE A 80 -8.25 -2.00 1.85
C ILE A 80 -7.92 -1.87 3.34
N ASP A 81 -8.80 -1.28 4.15
CA ASP A 81 -8.62 -1.14 5.61
C ASP A 81 -8.39 -2.48 6.32
N ARG A 82 -9.19 -3.50 6.00
CA ARG A 82 -9.00 -4.86 6.51
C ARG A 82 -7.62 -5.43 6.17
N THR A 83 -7.15 -5.17 4.94
CA THR A 83 -5.81 -5.58 4.52
C THR A 83 -4.73 -4.90 5.35
N VAL A 84 -4.88 -3.60 5.63
CA VAL A 84 -3.96 -2.82 6.48
C VAL A 84 -3.92 -3.38 7.89
N GLN A 85 -5.07 -3.72 8.47
CA GLN A 85 -5.11 -4.29 9.82
C GLN A 85 -4.39 -5.64 9.87
N MET A 86 -4.55 -6.47 8.85
CA MET A 86 -3.82 -7.75 8.77
C MET A 86 -2.31 -7.54 8.61
N THR A 87 -1.87 -6.66 7.70
CA THR A 87 -0.43 -6.39 7.52
C THR A 87 0.17 -5.68 8.73
N SER A 88 -0.54 -4.74 9.35
CA SER A 88 -0.13 -4.09 10.60
C SER A 88 0.01 -5.09 11.74
N SER A 89 -0.84 -6.12 11.79
CA SER A 89 -0.70 -7.22 12.76
C SER A 89 0.58 -8.04 12.54
N ILE A 90 1.01 -8.18 11.28
CA ILE A 90 2.28 -8.83 10.91
C ILE A 90 3.47 -7.93 11.29
N PHE A 91 3.41 -6.64 10.99
CA PHE A 91 4.45 -5.67 11.34
C PHE A 91 4.59 -5.44 12.86
N LYS A 92 3.48 -5.42 13.60
CA LYS A 92 3.45 -5.21 15.05
C LYS A 92 4.05 -6.40 15.82
N ARG A 93 4.07 -7.59 15.22
CA ARG A 93 4.62 -8.81 15.84
C ARG A 93 6.15 -8.85 15.89
N HIS A 94 6.85 -7.87 15.29
CA HIS A 94 8.32 -7.77 15.28
C HIS A 94 8.89 -6.81 16.34
N ARG A 95 8.05 -6.26 17.23
CA ARG A 95 8.46 -5.28 18.26
C ARG A 95 8.16 -5.73 19.70
N GLN A 96 8.29 -7.02 19.97
CA GLN A 96 8.26 -7.57 21.33
C GLN A 96 9.39 -8.56 21.54
#